data_AF-A0A450XX80-F1
#
_entry.id   AF-A0A450XX80-F1
#
_cell.length_a   1.000
_cell.length_b   1.000
_cell.length_c   1.000
_cell.angle_alpha   90.00
_cell.angle_beta   90.00
_cell.angle_gamma   90.00
#
_symmetry.space_group_name_H-M   'P 1'
#
loop_
_entity.id
_entity.type
_entity.pdbx_description
1 polymer ?
#
loop_
_entity_poly.entity_id
_entity_poly.type
_entity_poly.pdbx_seq_one_letter_code
_entity_poly.pdbx_strand_id
1 'polypeptide(L)'
;MVVNAHHVKQVPGRKTDLADAQWLAILARSGLLRGSFVPLNQELRVLRLISRQMQKMTGILSEKNRMHKVLTDSGIRLAVVVA
;
A
#
# COMPACT_ATOMS: atom_id res chain seq x y z
N MET A 1 12.20 -6.19 -13.19
CA MET A 1 11.27 -5.11 -13.63
C MET A 1 10.07 -5.10 -12.70
N VAL A 2 9.67 -3.94 -12.17
CA VAL A 2 8.44 -3.82 -11.36
C VAL A 2 7.27 -3.58 -12.29
N VAL A 3 6.16 -4.31 -12.12
CA VAL A 3 4.94 -4.18 -12.94
C VAL A 3 3.78 -3.75 -12.04
N ASN A 4 2.82 -3.01 -12.58
CA ASN A 4 1.69 -2.51 -11.80
C ASN A 4 0.75 -3.68 -11.43
N ALA A 5 0.48 -3.88 -10.14
CA ALA A 5 -0.38 -4.95 -9.66
C ALA A 5 -1.83 -4.85 -10.21
N HIS A 6 -2.35 -3.64 -10.42
CA HIS A 6 -3.67 -3.45 -11.03
C HIS A 6 -3.69 -3.90 -12.49
N HIS A 7 -2.58 -3.68 -13.21
CA HIS A 7 -2.47 -4.15 -14.59
C HIS A 7 -2.37 -5.68 -14.63
N VAL A 8 -1.52 -6.27 -13.78
CA VAL A 8 -1.39 -7.74 -13.67
C VAL A 8 -2.72 -8.40 -13.30
N LYS A 9 -3.51 -7.81 -12.41
CA LYS A 9 -4.82 -8.34 -12.02
C LYS A 9 -5.85 -8.37 -13.16
N GLN A 10 -5.67 -7.55 -14.20
CA GLN A 10 -6.55 -7.52 -15.38
C GLN A 10 -6.14 -8.57 -16.43
N VAL A 11 -4.96 -9.17 -16.28
CA VAL A 11 -4.50 -10.25 -17.14
C VAL A 11 -5.13 -11.57 -16.66
N PRO A 12 -5.53 -12.48 -17.58
CA PRO A 12 -5.98 -13.82 -17.19
C PRO A 12 -4.88 -14.53 -16.40
N GLY A 13 -5.14 -14.79 -15.12
CA GLY A 13 -4.21 -15.49 -14.24
C GLY A 13 -4.28 -17.01 -14.40
N ARG A 14 -3.30 -17.70 -13.83
CA ARG A 14 -3.29 -19.16 -13.72
C ARG A 14 -3.53 -19.58 -12.27
N LYS A 15 -4.08 -20.78 -12.07
CA LYS A 15 -4.55 -21.27 -10.76
C LYS A 15 -3.41 -21.54 -9.76
N THR A 16 -2.19 -21.74 -10.25
CA THR A 16 -1.03 -22.10 -9.44
C THR A 16 0.05 -21.02 -9.58
N ASP A 17 0.67 -20.62 -8.47
CA ASP A 17 1.70 -19.56 -8.45
C ASP A 17 2.85 -19.82 -9.43
N LEU A 18 3.25 -21.09 -9.59
CA LEU A 18 4.31 -21.47 -10.52
C LEU A 18 3.93 -21.19 -11.99
N ALA A 19 2.72 -21.61 -12.38
CA ALA A 19 2.21 -21.38 -13.73
C ALA A 19 1.91 -19.89 -13.98
N ASP A 20 1.49 -19.15 -12.95
CA ASP A 20 1.25 -17.72 -13.06
C ASP A 20 2.57 -16.96 -13.26
N ALA A 21 3.62 -17.31 -12.51
CA ALA A 21 4.95 -16.74 -12.69
C ALA A 21 5.53 -17.01 -14.09
N GLN A 22 5.38 -18.24 -14.60
CA GLN A 22 5.78 -18.60 -15.96
C GLN A 22 4.99 -17.79 -17.00
N TRP A 23 3.68 -17.65 -16.79
CA TRP A 23 2.81 -16.89 -17.68
C TRP A 23 3.17 -15.41 -17.72
N LEU A 24 3.41 -14.79 -16.57
CA LEU A 24 3.87 -13.41 -16.48
C LEU A 24 5.23 -13.21 -17.14
N ALA A 25 6.15 -14.19 -17.05
CA ALA A 25 7.43 -14.14 -17.75
C ALA A 25 7.26 -14.17 -19.28
N ILE A 26 6.34 -14.99 -19.80
CA ILE A 26 6.00 -15.03 -21.23
C ILE A 26 5.44 -13.67 -21.68
N LEU A 27 4.49 -13.11 -20.93
CA LEU A 27 3.89 -11.81 -21.24
C LEU A 27 4.89 -10.64 -21.16
N ALA A 28 5.83 -10.70 -20.22
CA ALA A 28 6.92 -9.74 -20.15
C ALA A 28 7.83 -9.83 -21.39
N ARG A 29 8.15 -11.05 -21.84
CA ARG A 29 9.00 -11.29 -23.01
C ARG A 29 8.34 -10.88 -24.32
N SER A 30 7.02 -11.03 -24.42
CA SER A 30 6.25 -10.58 -25.58
C SER A 30 5.94 -9.09 -25.58
N GLY A 31 6.38 -8.34 -24.55
CA GLY A 31 6.15 -6.89 -24.45
C GLY A 31 4.73 -6.48 -24.06
N LEU A 32 3.88 -7.44 -23.62
CA LEU A 32 2.50 -7.17 -23.21
C LEU A 32 2.42 -6.58 -21.78
N LEU A 33 3.46 -6.74 -20.97
CA LEU A 33 3.54 -6.12 -19.64
C LEU A 33 4.30 -4.79 -19.69
N ARG A 34 3.59 -3.72 -19.35
CA ARG A 34 4.19 -2.40 -19.17
C ARG A 34 4.87 -2.31 -17.80
N GLY A 35 6.17 -2.01 -17.79
CA GLY A 35 6.91 -1.71 -16.58
C GLY A 35 6.32 -0.49 -15.86
N SER A 36 6.19 -0.60 -14.54
CA SER A 36 5.85 0.53 -13.68
C SER A 36 6.98 1.54 -13.65
N PHE A 37 6.62 2.82 -13.59
CA PHE A 37 7.59 3.88 -13.36
C PHE A 37 8.21 3.71 -11.96
N VAL A 38 9.50 3.43 -11.93
CA VAL A 38 10.32 3.47 -10.72
C VAL A 38 11.29 4.64 -10.88
N PRO A 39 11.20 5.68 -10.03
CA PRO A 39 12.13 6.80 -10.11
C PRO A 39 13.57 6.29 -9.92
N LEU A 40 14.45 6.66 -10.86
CA LEU A 40 15.87 6.33 -10.82
C LEU A 40 16.59 7.15 -9.73
N ASN A 41 16.15 8.38 -9.49
CA ASN A 41 16.70 9.26 -8.46
C ASN A 41 16.46 8.68 -7.05
N GLN A 42 17.55 8.52 -6.30
CA GLN A 42 17.56 8.02 -4.95
C GLN A 42 16.84 8.95 -3.96
N GLU A 43 16.94 10.27 -4.12
CA GLU A 43 16.28 11.23 -3.24
C GLU A 43 14.75 11.11 -3.31
N LEU A 44 14.21 11.00 -4.53
CA LEU A 44 12.77 10.80 -4.74
C LEU A 44 12.27 9.48 -4.13
N ARG A 45 13.12 8.44 -4.06
CA ARG A 45 12.77 7.18 -3.39
C ARG A 45 12.69 7.37 -1.87
N VAL A 46 13.65 8.08 -1.26
CA VAL A 46 13.65 8.37 0.17
C VAL A 46 12.44 9.22 0.56
N LEU A 47 12.16 10.29 -0.19
CA LEU A 47 10.99 11.14 0.05
C LEU A 47 9.67 10.36 -0.06
N ARG A 48 9.56 9.43 -1.02
CA ARG A 48 8.39 8.54 -1.11
C ARG A 48 8.26 7.61 0.08
N LEU A 49 9.36 7.09 0.63
CA LEU A 49 9.33 6.25 1.84
C LEU A 49 8.84 7.05 3.05
N ILE A 50 9.38 8.26 3.25
CA ILE A 50 8.96 9.17 4.31
C ILE A 50 7.48 9.50 4.17
N SER A 51 7.03 9.89 2.98
CA SER A 51 5.63 10.22 2.71
C SER A 51 4.69 9.05 3.03
N ARG A 52 5.05 7.82 2.63
CA ARG A 52 4.28 6.60 2.98
C ARG A 52 4.20 6.38 4.49
N GLN A 53 5.31 6.58 5.20
CA GLN A 53 5.33 6.44 6.65
C GLN A 53 4.46 7.51 7.33
N MET A 54 4.49 8.75 6.85
CA MET A 54 3.60 9.79 7.36
C MET A 54 2.13 9.46 7.13
N GLN A 55 1.76 8.98 5.94
CA GLN A 55 0.38 8.54 5.65
C GLN A 55 -0.06 7.41 6.58
N LYS A 56 0.81 6.42 6.84
CA LYS A 56 0.53 5.35 7.80
C LYS A 56 0.29 5.90 9.22
N MET A 57 1.14 6.82 9.67
CA MET A 57 1.01 7.47 10.97
C MET A 57 -0.31 8.24 11.09
N THR A 58 -0.68 9.00 10.07
CA THR A 58 -1.95 9.74 10.02
C THR A 58 -3.15 8.80 10.11
N GLY A 59 -3.11 7.65 9.43
CA GLY A 59 -4.16 6.63 9.53
C GLY A 59 -4.33 6.10 10.96
N ILE A 60 -3.22 5.81 11.64
CA ILE A 60 -3.24 5.37 13.06
C ILE A 60 -3.78 6.48 13.96
N LEU A 61 -3.38 7.73 13.73
CA LEU A 61 -3.85 8.88 14.50
C LEU A 61 -5.36 9.11 14.32
N SER A 62 -5.86 8.95 13.10
CA SER A 62 -7.29 9.02 12.80
C SER A 62 -8.08 7.94 13.54
N GLU A 63 -7.57 6.71 13.56
CA GLU A 63 -8.21 5.62 14.29
C GLU A 63 -8.20 5.86 15.81
N LYS A 64 -7.08 6.35 16.36
CA LYS A 64 -7.00 6.76 17.77
C LYS A 64 -8.06 7.81 18.09
N ASN A 65 -8.21 8.83 17.25
CA ASN A 65 -9.20 9.89 17.45
C ASN A 65 -10.64 9.36 17.36
N ARG A 66 -10.90 8.40 16.45
CA ARG A 66 -12.20 7.73 16.35
C ARG A 66 -12.54 6.98 17.64
N MET A 67 -11.60 6.20 18.17
CA MET A 67 -11.77 5.52 19.46
C MET A 67 -12.01 6.50 20.60
N HIS A 68 -11.24 7.59 20.65
CA HIS A 68 -11.41 8.64 21.65
C HIS A 68 -12.83 9.23 21.63
N LYS A 69 -13.37 9.48 20.42
CA LYS A 69 -14.72 10.00 20.25
C LYS A 69 -15.77 9.02 20.75
N VAL A 70 -15.69 7.75 20.35
CA VAL A 70 -16.62 6.69 20.79
C VAL A 70 -16.65 6.55 22.32
N LEU A 71 -15.48 6.60 22.97
CA LEU A 71 -15.39 6.53 24.43
C LEU A 71 -16.02 7.75 25.10
N THR A 72 -15.77 8.94 24.55
CA THR A 72 -16.34 10.19 25.06
C THR A 72 -17.86 10.21 24.92
N ASP A 73 -18.39 9.74 23.79
CA ASP A 73 -19.83 9.61 23.54
C ASP A 73 -20.48 8.60 24.51
N SER A 74 -19.73 7.58 24.94
CA SER A 74 -20.15 6.59 25.94
C SER A 74 -19.97 7.06 27.40
N GLY A 75 -19.55 8.33 27.61
CA GLY A 75 -19.32 8.92 28.93
C GLY A 75 -17.94 8.69 29.54
N ILE A 76 -17.02 8.00 28.85
CA ILE A 76 -15.67 7.71 29.32
C ILE A 76 -14.68 8.73 28.73
N ARG A 77 -14.23 9.68 29.55
CA ARG A 77 -13.25 10.72 29.15
C ARG A 77 -11.83 10.37 29.56
N LEU A 78 -11.09 9.67 28.67
CA LEU A 78 -9.69 9.31 28.91
C LEU A 78 -8.76 10.52 29.12
N ALA A 79 -9.05 11.66 28.46
CA ALA A 79 -8.25 12.88 28.56
C ALA A 79 -8.25 13.53 29.96
N VAL A 80 -9.17 13.12 30.84
CA VAL A 80 -9.28 13.67 32.20
C VAL A 80 -8.58 12.77 33.22
N VAL A 81 -8.34 11.49 32.89
CA VAL A 81 -7.82 10.47 33.81
C VAL A 81 -6.30 10.30 33.68
N VAL A 82 -5.73 10.57 32.51
CA VAL A 82 -4.28 10.48 32.27
C VAL A 82 -3.73 11.90 32.12
N ALA A 83 -3.10 12.40 33.20
CA ALA A 83 -2.20 13.56 33.17
C ALA A 83 -0.85 13.19 32.56
#